data_AF-A0A8B9IPB2-F1
#
_entry.id   AF-A0A8B9IPB2-F1
#
_cell.length_a   1.000
_cell.length_b   1.000
_cell.length_c   1.000
_cell.angle_alpha   90.00
_cell.angle_beta   90.00
_cell.angle_gamma   90.00
#
_symmetry.space_group_name_H-M   'P 1'
#
loop_
_entity.id
_entity.type
_entity.pdbx_description
1 polymer ?
#
loop_
_entity_poly.entity_id
_entity_poly.type
_entity_poly.pdbx_seq_one_letter_code
_entity_poly.pdbx_strand_id
1 'polypeptide(L)'
;MAAGGGEAEASRRPWWVVASLLEAAKAEVTNRDRQLKMSSYLAQEVHLARRHEEILSQRSVLLQQMETYLGDKKTKKTWQTQAADAARKRNAALLNDIEAAEKKLQERMCLLPHPDTVNLETLYWASVKESLPKWEQFLLGRAEAPVGFKKLKTTKQNLSYPEEDSQN
;
A
#
# COMPACT_ATOMS: atom_id res chain seq x y z
N MET A 1 34.28 50.48 -115.53
CA MET A 1 35.14 49.42 -114.95
C MET A 1 35.89 50.06 -113.79
N ALA A 2 35.88 49.61 -112.54
CA ALA A 2 35.35 48.45 -111.84
C ALA A 2 35.06 48.93 -110.38
N ALA A 3 33.94 48.56 -109.74
CA ALA A 3 33.80 47.50 -108.71
C ALA A 3 34.84 47.61 -107.57
N GLY A 4 34.54 47.55 -106.28
CA GLY A 4 33.41 47.09 -105.47
C GLY A 4 33.60 47.60 -104.03
N GLY A 5 32.57 47.66 -103.18
CA GLY A 5 32.10 46.52 -102.38
C GLY A 5 32.79 46.54 -101.01
N GLY A 6 32.09 46.97 -99.94
CA GLY A 6 31.78 46.11 -98.78
C GLY A 6 32.95 46.08 -97.77
N GLU A 7 32.81 46.14 -96.45
CA GLU A 7 31.85 45.48 -95.57
C GLU A 7 31.98 46.10 -94.18
N ALA A 8 30.90 45.95 -93.41
CA ALA A 8 30.79 46.33 -92.01
C ALA A 8 31.89 45.68 -91.13
N GLU A 9 32.62 46.51 -90.40
CA GLU A 9 33.55 46.10 -89.35
C GLU A 9 32.74 45.62 -88.12
N ALA A 10 32.15 44.42 -88.24
CA ALA A 10 31.62 43.70 -87.10
C ALA A 10 32.79 43.18 -86.27
N SER A 11 33.08 43.89 -85.17
CA SER A 11 34.02 43.55 -84.10
C SER A 11 34.01 42.05 -83.73
N ARG A 12 34.85 41.23 -84.41
CA ARG A 12 35.11 39.83 -84.03
C ARG A 12 36.19 39.82 -82.97
N ARG A 13 35.82 39.42 -81.75
CA ARG A 13 36.77 39.28 -80.64
C ARG A 13 37.87 38.27 -81.00
N PRO A 14 39.14 38.52 -80.61
CA PRO A 14 40.24 37.59 -80.85
C PRO A 14 40.01 36.21 -80.21
N TRP A 15 40.42 35.14 -80.88
CA TRP A 15 40.18 33.75 -80.45
C TRP A 15 40.76 33.40 -79.07
N TRP A 16 41.90 33.99 -78.70
CA TRP A 16 42.50 33.79 -77.37
C TRP A 16 41.62 34.33 -76.24
N VAL A 17 40.86 35.40 -76.48
CA VAL A 17 39.88 35.93 -75.51
C VAL A 17 38.74 34.93 -75.31
N VAL A 18 38.26 34.32 -76.39
CA VAL A 18 37.18 33.31 -76.32
C VAL A 18 37.65 32.06 -75.58
N ALA A 19 38.88 31.60 -75.82
CA ALA A 19 39.47 30.46 -75.13
C ALA A 19 39.65 30.72 -73.62
N SER A 20 40.16 31.89 -73.23
CA SER A 20 40.29 32.27 -71.82
C SER A 20 38.94 32.38 -71.10
N LEU A 21 37.91 32.92 -71.77
CA LEU A 21 36.56 32.99 -71.22
C LEU A 21 35.92 31.60 -71.04
N LEU A 22 36.17 30.68 -71.97
CA LEU A 22 35.67 29.31 -71.86
C LEU A 22 36.30 28.55 -70.68
N GLU A 23 37.62 28.69 -70.47
CA GLU A 23 38.30 28.09 -69.32
C GLU A 23 37.87 28.74 -68.00
N ALA A 24 37.67 30.06 -67.97
CA ALA A 24 37.12 30.75 -66.81
C ALA A 24 35.70 30.27 -66.47
N ALA A 25 34.84 30.07 -67.48
CA ALA A 25 33.50 29.55 -67.29
C ALA A 25 33.49 28.11 -66.73
N LYS A 26 34.41 27.24 -67.19
CA LYS A 26 34.57 25.88 -66.63
C LYS A 26 35.05 25.92 -65.17
N ALA A 27 36.01 26.79 -64.86
CA ALA A 27 36.51 26.97 -63.50
C ALA A 27 35.42 27.50 -62.55
N GLU A 28 34.55 28.40 -63.02
CA GLU A 28 33.41 28.92 -62.25
C GLU A 28 32.37 27.84 -61.93
N VAL A 29 32.01 26.99 -62.92
CA VAL A 29 31.07 25.88 -62.72
C VAL A 29 31.61 24.89 -61.69
N THR A 30 32.88 24.48 -61.81
CA THR A 30 33.50 23.55 -60.85
C THR A 30 33.65 24.15 -59.45
N ASN A 31 33.85 25.47 -59.33
CA ASN A 31 33.86 26.16 -58.05
C ASN A 31 32.46 26.17 -57.41
N ARG A 32 31.41 26.48 -58.19
CA ARG A 32 30.01 26.43 -57.74
C ARG A 32 29.62 25.04 -57.23
N ASP A 33 29.99 23.98 -57.94
CA ASP A 33 29.71 22.60 -57.51
C ASP A 33 30.37 22.27 -56.18
N ARG A 34 31.63 22.70 -55.96
CA ARG A 34 32.31 22.55 -54.67
C ARG A 34 31.62 23.36 -53.57
N GLN A 35 31.21 24.58 -53.86
CA GLN A 35 30.53 25.46 -52.90
C GLN A 35 29.17 24.90 -52.48
N LEU A 36 28.39 24.38 -53.44
CA LEU A 36 27.13 23.69 -53.15
C LEU A 36 27.36 22.45 -52.29
N LYS A 37 28.37 21.63 -52.61
CA LYS A 37 28.73 20.46 -51.81
C LYS A 37 29.12 20.84 -50.38
N MET A 38 29.94 21.88 -50.21
CA MET A 38 30.33 22.39 -48.88
C MET A 38 29.13 22.94 -48.09
N SER A 39 28.22 23.66 -48.76
CA SER A 39 26.98 24.14 -48.11
C SER A 39 26.06 22.99 -47.67
N SER A 40 25.99 21.91 -48.46
CA SER A 40 25.21 20.71 -48.13
C SER A 40 25.78 19.99 -46.91
N TYR A 41 27.11 19.81 -46.85
CA TYR A 41 27.75 19.22 -45.67
C TYR A 41 27.54 20.09 -44.43
N LEU A 42 27.72 21.41 -44.55
CA LEU A 42 27.51 22.32 -43.43
C LEU A 42 26.07 22.26 -42.90
N ALA A 43 25.08 22.23 -43.80
CA ALA A 43 23.68 22.08 -43.42
C ALA A 43 23.42 20.75 -42.69
N GLN A 44 24.07 19.66 -43.14
CA GLN A 44 23.99 18.36 -42.50
C GLN A 44 24.63 18.35 -41.10
N GLU A 45 25.82 18.94 -40.94
CA GLU A 45 26.49 19.07 -39.64
C GLU A 45 25.66 19.88 -38.64
N VAL A 46 25.06 20.99 -39.08
CA VAL A 46 24.15 21.78 -38.25
C VAL A 46 22.93 20.96 -37.82
N HIS A 47 22.38 20.14 -38.72
CA HIS A 47 21.26 19.27 -38.39
C HIS A 47 21.65 18.18 -37.37
N LEU A 48 22.80 17.53 -37.56
CA LEU A 48 23.32 16.52 -36.65
C LEU A 48 23.63 17.09 -35.27
N ALA A 49 24.26 18.27 -35.21
CA ALA A 49 24.51 18.97 -33.96
C ALA A 49 23.21 19.27 -33.20
N ARG A 50 22.16 19.73 -33.90
CA ARG A 50 20.84 19.95 -33.28
C ARG A 50 20.26 18.67 -32.71
N ARG A 51 20.34 17.55 -33.44
CA ARG A 51 19.88 16.24 -32.97
C ARG A 51 20.69 15.75 -31.76
N HIS A 52 21.99 16.02 -31.75
CA HIS A 52 22.85 15.69 -30.62
C HIS A 52 22.45 16.44 -29.36
N GLU A 53 22.24 17.76 -29.46
CA GLU A 53 21.76 18.59 -28.35
C GLU A 53 20.40 18.12 -27.83
N GLU A 54 19.49 17.73 -28.74
CA GLU A 54 18.20 17.15 -28.36
C GLU A 54 18.38 15.86 -27.54
N ILE A 55 19.25 14.94 -27.99
CA ILE A 55 19.56 13.70 -27.26
C ILE A 55 20.16 14.00 -25.88
N LEU A 56 21.10 14.95 -25.80
CA LEU A 56 21.72 15.34 -24.54
C LEU A 56 20.69 15.95 -23.58
N SER A 57 19.80 16.79 -24.07
CA SER A 57 18.73 17.40 -23.27
C SER A 57 17.73 16.36 -22.74
N GLN A 58 17.37 15.36 -23.53
CA GLN A 58 16.49 14.28 -23.08
C GLN A 58 17.18 13.41 -22.02
N ARG A 59 18.48 13.11 -22.22
CA ARG A 59 19.28 12.34 -21.27
C ARG A 59 19.41 13.05 -19.93
N SER A 60 19.63 14.37 -19.93
CA SER A 60 19.76 15.14 -18.68
C SER A 60 18.47 15.12 -17.87
N VAL A 61 17.31 15.32 -18.53
CA VAL A 61 15.99 15.25 -17.89
C VAL A 61 15.74 13.86 -17.29
N LEU A 62 16.00 12.79 -18.04
CA LEU A 62 15.80 11.43 -17.55
C LEU A 62 16.70 11.13 -16.34
N LEU A 63 17.97 11.52 -16.39
CA LEU A 63 18.89 11.33 -15.27
C LEU A 63 18.42 12.07 -14.02
N GLN A 64 17.96 13.32 -14.16
CA GLN A 64 17.41 14.08 -13.05
C GLN A 64 16.16 13.41 -12.46
N GLN A 65 15.25 12.91 -13.29
CA GLN A 65 14.06 12.17 -12.84
C GLN A 65 14.43 10.89 -12.07
N MET A 66 15.44 10.17 -12.55
CA MET A 66 15.93 8.96 -11.88
C MET A 66 16.57 9.29 -10.52
N GLU A 67 17.35 10.37 -10.44
CA GLU A 67 17.96 10.83 -9.19
C GLU A 67 16.90 11.24 -8.16
N THR A 68 15.90 12.02 -8.57
CA THR A 68 14.78 12.41 -7.69
C THR A 68 13.99 11.20 -7.22
N TYR A 69 13.68 10.26 -8.11
CA TYR A 69 12.93 9.05 -7.76
C TYR A 69 13.69 8.18 -6.74
N LEU A 70 15.00 8.02 -6.91
CA LEU A 70 15.84 7.28 -5.96
C LEU A 70 15.92 8.00 -4.61
N GLY A 71 16.05 9.33 -4.63
CA GLY A 71 16.01 10.17 -3.43
C GLY A 71 14.71 9.99 -2.64
N ASP A 72 13.57 10.15 -3.29
CA ASP A 72 12.24 10.00 -2.70
C ASP A 72 11.98 8.60 -2.17
N LYS A 73 12.42 7.57 -2.92
CA LYS A 73 12.31 6.18 -2.48
C LYS A 73 13.13 5.93 -1.22
N LYS A 74 14.32 6.53 -1.11
CA LYS A 74 15.18 6.42 0.08
C LYS A 74 14.56 7.13 1.28
N THR A 75 14.09 8.37 1.12
CA THR A 75 13.46 9.14 2.21
C THR A 75 12.18 8.46 2.70
N LYS A 76 11.34 7.94 1.79
CA LYS A 76 10.14 7.18 2.15
C LYS A 76 10.46 5.95 3.00
N LYS A 77 11.49 5.18 2.61
CA LYS A 77 11.94 4.03 3.40
C LYS A 77 12.43 4.44 4.78
N THR A 78 13.22 5.51 4.90
CA THR A 78 13.72 5.97 6.21
C THR A 78 12.60 6.42 7.13
N TRP A 79 11.62 7.17 6.60
CA TRP A 79 10.44 7.59 7.38
C TRP A 79 9.60 6.39 7.85
N GLN A 80 9.42 5.39 7.00
CA GLN A 80 8.71 4.16 7.36
C GLN A 80 9.43 3.36 8.44
N THR A 81 10.75 3.18 8.33
CA THR A 81 11.55 2.51 9.36
C THR A 81 11.48 3.25 10.69
N GLN A 82 11.62 4.57 10.67
CA GLN A 82 11.53 5.38 11.90
C GLN A 82 10.15 5.28 12.55
N ALA A 83 9.08 5.34 11.76
CA ALA A 83 7.72 5.17 12.27
C ALA A 83 7.50 3.77 12.86
N ALA A 84 8.01 2.72 12.21
CA ALA A 84 7.95 1.35 12.70
C ALA A 84 8.75 1.17 14.00
N ASP A 85 9.94 1.74 14.10
CA ASP A 85 10.77 1.69 15.30
C ASP A 85 10.13 2.46 16.47
N ALA A 86 9.54 3.62 16.20
CA ALA A 86 8.80 4.39 17.20
C ALA A 86 7.58 3.60 17.72
N ALA A 87 6.80 2.99 16.81
CA ALA A 87 5.67 2.14 17.17
C ALA A 87 6.11 0.91 17.96
N ARG A 88 7.22 0.27 17.55
CA ARG A 88 7.80 -0.89 18.26
C ARG A 88 8.21 -0.52 19.69
N LYS A 89 8.88 0.62 19.89
CA LYS A 89 9.26 1.11 21.22
C LYS A 89 8.02 1.38 22.09
N ARG A 90 7.00 2.05 21.55
CA ARG A 90 5.74 2.30 22.25
C ARG A 90 5.05 0.99 22.64
N ASN A 91 4.97 0.05 21.71
CA ASN A 91 4.30 -1.23 21.95
C ASN A 91 5.05 -2.07 22.99
N ALA A 92 6.38 -2.05 23.00
CA ALA A 92 7.17 -2.72 24.03
C ALA A 92 6.91 -2.14 25.43
N ALA A 93 6.82 -0.81 25.56
CA ALA A 93 6.48 -0.17 26.83
C ALA A 93 5.06 -0.56 27.29
N LEU A 94 4.08 -0.50 26.39
CA LEU A 94 2.69 -0.89 26.70
C LEU A 94 2.58 -2.36 27.11
N LEU A 95 3.31 -3.26 26.47
CA LEU A 95 3.32 -4.69 26.85
C LEU A 95 3.88 -4.88 28.26
N ASN A 96 4.96 -4.18 28.62
CA ASN A 96 5.50 -4.23 29.98
C ASN A 96 4.50 -3.68 31.01
N ASP A 97 3.79 -2.59 30.68
CA ASP A 97 2.78 -2.00 31.57
C ASP A 97 1.59 -2.96 31.77
N ILE A 98 1.17 -3.64 30.71
CA ILE A 98 0.11 -4.66 30.77
C ILE A 98 0.55 -5.85 31.63
N GLU A 99 1.76 -6.37 31.41
CA GLU A 99 2.31 -7.48 32.20
C GLU A 99 2.42 -7.11 33.70
N ALA A 100 2.85 -5.88 34.00
CA ALA A 100 2.91 -5.39 35.37
C ALA A 100 1.51 -5.27 36.01
N ALA A 101 0.53 -4.77 35.26
CA ALA A 101 -0.85 -4.69 35.71
C ALA A 101 -1.47 -6.07 35.94
N GLU A 102 -1.19 -7.03 35.06
CA GLU A 102 -1.62 -8.42 35.18
C GLU A 102 -1.04 -9.08 36.44
N LYS A 103 0.26 -8.99 36.67
CA LYS A 103 0.91 -9.53 37.88
C LYS A 103 0.30 -8.94 39.15
N LYS A 104 0.10 -7.62 39.18
CA LYS A 104 -0.53 -6.93 40.31
C LYS A 104 -1.97 -7.39 40.55
N LEU A 105 -2.73 -7.66 39.49
CA LEU A 105 -4.08 -8.20 39.60
C LEU A 105 -4.05 -9.64 40.12
N GLN A 106 -3.16 -10.47 39.59
CA GLN A 106 -3.01 -11.85 40.00
C GLN A 106 -2.59 -11.96 41.47
N GLU A 107 -1.64 -11.15 41.92
CA GLU A 107 -1.26 -11.04 43.35
C GLU A 107 -2.48 -10.74 44.23
N ARG A 108 -3.32 -9.79 43.84
CA ARG A 108 -4.56 -9.45 44.57
C ARG A 108 -5.55 -10.60 44.61
N MET A 109 -5.72 -11.31 43.49
CA MET A 109 -6.65 -12.44 43.39
C MET A 109 -6.18 -13.66 44.19
N CYS A 110 -4.87 -13.93 44.23
CA CYS A 110 -4.30 -15.05 44.96
C CYS A 110 -4.32 -14.83 46.49
N LEU A 111 -4.24 -13.58 46.96
CA LEU A 111 -4.09 -13.30 48.38
C LEU A 111 -5.40 -13.31 49.17
N LEU A 112 -6.55 -13.00 48.56
CA LEU A 112 -7.82 -13.02 49.29
C LEU A 112 -9.03 -13.19 48.37
N PRO A 113 -9.98 -14.08 48.70
CA PRO A 113 -11.32 -14.02 48.12
C PRO A 113 -11.91 -12.63 48.35
N HIS A 114 -12.68 -12.12 47.39
CA HIS A 114 -13.27 -10.79 47.48
C HIS A 114 -14.13 -10.68 48.76
N PRO A 115 -14.06 -9.61 49.57
CA PRO A 115 -14.85 -9.46 50.79
C PRO A 115 -16.33 -9.79 50.63
N ASP A 116 -16.93 -9.46 49.49
CA ASP A 116 -18.34 -9.81 49.22
C ASP A 116 -18.55 -11.33 49.13
N THR A 117 -17.60 -12.07 48.55
CA THR A 117 -17.65 -13.54 48.53
C THR A 117 -17.52 -14.14 49.93
N VAL A 118 -16.64 -13.60 50.77
CA VAL A 118 -16.47 -14.04 52.16
C VAL A 118 -17.72 -13.71 53.00
N ASN A 119 -18.30 -12.53 52.81
CA ASN A 119 -19.53 -12.11 53.48
C ASN A 119 -20.71 -13.00 53.07
N LEU A 120 -20.87 -13.27 51.77
CA LEU A 120 -21.92 -14.15 51.26
C LEU A 120 -21.77 -15.57 51.81
N GLU A 121 -20.56 -16.13 51.82
CA GLU A 121 -20.30 -17.44 52.41
C GLU A 121 -20.65 -17.46 53.91
N THR A 122 -20.27 -16.42 54.65
CA THR A 122 -20.59 -16.27 56.07
C THR A 122 -22.09 -16.23 56.31
N LEU A 123 -22.82 -15.40 55.56
CA LEU A 123 -24.28 -15.29 55.66
C LEU A 123 -24.99 -16.59 55.26
N TYR A 124 -24.50 -17.26 54.20
CA TYR A 124 -25.02 -18.55 53.77
C TYR A 124 -24.89 -19.60 54.88
N TRP A 125 -23.70 -19.78 55.44
CA TRP A 125 -23.49 -20.76 56.52
C TRP A 125 -24.25 -20.41 57.80
N ALA A 126 -24.42 -19.12 58.11
CA ALA A 126 -25.28 -18.68 59.21
C ALA A 126 -26.75 -19.09 58.99
N SER A 127 -27.27 -18.84 57.78
CA SER A 127 -28.63 -19.24 57.38
C SER A 127 -28.80 -20.77 57.41
N VAL A 128 -27.80 -21.52 56.96
CA VAL A 128 -27.80 -23.00 57.04
C VAL A 128 -27.89 -23.44 58.50
N LYS A 129 -27.04 -22.91 59.39
CA LYS A 129 -27.06 -23.25 60.83
C LYS A 129 -28.40 -22.91 61.49
N GLU A 130 -29.02 -21.79 61.13
CA GLU A 130 -30.31 -21.38 61.68
C GLU A 130 -31.48 -22.26 61.18
N SER A 131 -31.40 -22.73 59.94
CA SER A 131 -32.45 -23.55 59.33
C SER A 131 -32.33 -25.04 59.66
N LEU A 132 -31.12 -25.55 59.96
CA LEU A 132 -30.85 -26.97 60.19
C LEU A 132 -31.75 -27.61 61.26
N PRO A 133 -31.99 -27.01 62.43
CA PRO A 133 -32.88 -27.58 63.45
C PRO A 133 -34.35 -27.68 62.97
N LYS A 134 -34.80 -26.70 62.17
CA LYS A 134 -36.17 -26.67 61.61
C LYS A 134 -36.34 -27.83 60.61
N TRP A 135 -35.32 -28.09 59.80
CA TRP A 135 -35.27 -29.25 58.90
C TRP A 135 -35.22 -30.57 59.66
N GLU A 136 -34.43 -30.67 60.72
CA GLU A 136 -34.34 -31.88 61.55
C GLU A 136 -35.69 -32.25 62.18
N GLN A 137 -36.39 -31.28 62.78
CA GLN A 137 -37.71 -31.51 63.36
C GLN A 137 -38.75 -31.97 62.32
N PHE A 138 -38.72 -31.37 61.12
CA PHE A 138 -39.60 -31.76 60.03
C PHE A 138 -39.31 -33.19 59.52
N LEU A 139 -38.04 -33.53 59.30
CA LEU A 139 -37.63 -34.86 58.84
C LEU A 139 -37.96 -35.96 59.86
N LEU A 140 -37.99 -35.62 61.15
CA LEU A 140 -38.43 -36.52 62.22
C LEU A 140 -39.97 -36.57 62.40
N GLY A 141 -40.73 -35.86 61.56
CA GLY A 141 -42.20 -35.80 61.63
C GLY A 141 -42.74 -35.01 62.82
N ARG A 142 -41.91 -34.19 63.48
CA ARG A 142 -42.27 -33.44 64.70
C ARG A 142 -42.66 -31.98 64.41
N ALA A 143 -42.50 -31.52 63.18
CA ALA A 143 -42.83 -30.16 62.75
C ALA A 143 -43.43 -30.16 61.33
N GLU A 144 -44.07 -29.05 60.98
CA GLU A 144 -44.53 -28.79 59.62
C GLU A 144 -43.38 -28.48 58.65
N ALA A 145 -43.67 -28.48 57.35
CA ALA A 145 -42.67 -28.31 56.31
C ALA A 145 -41.96 -26.95 56.40
N PRO A 146 -40.62 -26.92 56.45
CA PRO A 146 -39.86 -25.67 56.52
C PRO A 146 -39.96 -24.87 55.22
N VAL A 147 -39.65 -23.57 55.32
CA VAL A 147 -39.68 -22.63 54.20
C VAL A 147 -38.83 -23.14 53.03
N GLY A 148 -39.43 -23.19 51.84
CA GLY A 148 -38.79 -23.67 50.60
C GLY A 148 -39.10 -25.11 50.23
N PHE A 149 -39.72 -25.91 51.13
CA PHE A 149 -40.12 -27.27 50.81
C PHE A 149 -41.34 -27.32 49.88
N LYS A 150 -41.11 -27.62 48.59
CA LYS A 150 -42.18 -27.86 47.61
C LYS A 150 -42.37 -29.36 47.44
N LYS A 151 -43.50 -29.90 47.93
CA LYS A 151 -43.90 -31.29 47.61
C LYS A 151 -44.06 -31.42 46.09
N LEU A 152 -43.22 -32.22 45.44
CA LEU A 152 -43.50 -32.65 44.07
C LEU A 152 -44.80 -33.46 44.10
N LYS A 153 -45.78 -33.01 43.32
CA LYS A 153 -47.03 -33.73 43.16
C LYS A 153 -46.76 -34.97 42.33
N THR A 154 -46.59 -36.12 42.97
CA THR A 154 -46.60 -37.41 42.27
C THR A 154 -48.04 -37.65 41.82
N THR A 155 -48.33 -37.29 40.57
CA THR A 155 -49.57 -37.67 39.90
C THR A 155 -49.52 -39.19 39.73
N LYS A 156 -50.19 -39.91 40.65
CA LYS A 156 -50.50 -41.32 40.48
C LYS A 156 -51.40 -41.43 39.25
N GLN A 157 -50.83 -41.77 38.10
CA GLN A 157 -51.60 -42.33 37.00
C GLN A 157 -52.12 -43.69 37.49
N ASN A 158 -53.41 -43.75 37.79
CA ASN A 158 -54.12 -45.01 38.00
C ASN A 158 -54.12 -45.77 36.68
N LEU A 159 -53.30 -46.83 36.57
CA LEU A 159 -53.47 -47.84 35.54
C LEU A 159 -54.54 -48.81 36.03
N SER A 160 -55.81 -48.48 35.76
CA SER A 160 -56.93 -49.40 35.87
C SER A 160 -56.85 -50.37 34.69
N TYR A 161 -56.69 -51.66 34.99
CA TYR A 161 -57.01 -52.74 34.05
C TYR A 161 -58.55 -52.85 33.98
N PRO A 162 -59.15 -53.02 32.79
CA PRO A 162 -60.52 -53.48 32.69
C PRO A 162 -60.53 -55.01 32.86
N GLU A 163 -61.37 -55.49 33.77
CA GLU A 163 -61.71 -56.90 33.88
C GLU A 163 -62.46 -57.37 32.63
N GLU A 164 -62.21 -58.62 32.28
CA GLU A 164 -62.90 -59.34 31.22
C GLU A 164 -64.35 -59.60 31.60
N ASP A 165 -65.29 -59.14 30.77
CA ASP A 165 -66.64 -59.70 30.74
C ASP A 165 -66.74 -60.67 29.54
N SER A 166 -66.91 -61.94 29.88
CA SER A 166 -67.39 -62.99 28.98
C SER A 166 -68.89 -62.83 28.72
N GLN A 167 -69.32 -62.96 27.44
CA GLN A 167 -70.51 -63.69 26.94
C GLN A 167 -71.13 -63.06 25.67
N ASN A 168 -70.69 -63.53 24.49
CA ASN A 168 -71.50 -64.31 23.53
C ASN A 168 -70.73 -64.54 22.22
#